data_AF-A0A4S8KV31-F1
#
_entry.id   AF-A0A4S8KV31-F1
#
_cell.length_a   1.000
_cell.length_b   1.000
_cell.length_c   1.000
_cell.angle_alpha   90.00
_cell.angle_beta   90.00
_cell.angle_gamma   90.00
#
_symmetry.space_group_name_H-M   'P 1'
#
loop_
_entity.id
_entity.type
_entity.pdbx_description
1 polymer ?
#
loop_
_entity_poly.entity_id
_entity_poly.type
_entity_poly.pdbx_seq_one_letter_code
_entity_poly.pdbx_strand_id
1 'polypeptide(L)'
;MADRLVPGRGALIKMTPKDKFFYPACLISKSKEKWTVKMWRGIKHENTGKILKGIPPSRMVDGLWQDAKRRRKTVLGKFARCHEVYEKESAENYLEDWKQHPFDTEIARALKPHYQVLEQLAQAQQSAEIPISDAPVLSLFQSNSQQKPEGQVSDSKAKVPAAAYFCGGLTLDDQARILNWIYTKFPDFNPVHLEVAAAHARTLLVAYRYQDEFLENQSQTDQETPLDQHYVLQKAWQRLVEFTGKTVDGKSKPRAADVDYEAVNILEEIMFDRTHEAGIAGNCQWGLDVAPLEDDWFPYNGPESQHNNLRDGTESDTTIFVMEQNQNLRLVQTITPMFKLKQQLTLAMRKGLPDLVQD
;
A
#
# COMPACT_ATOMS: atom_id res chain seq x y z
N MET A 1 2.63 -35.76 -7.15
CA MET A 1 2.99 -34.32 -7.23
C MET A 1 1.76 -33.59 -7.70
N ALA A 2 1.24 -32.63 -6.93
CA ALA A 2 0.15 -31.77 -7.39
C ALA A 2 0.57 -31.01 -8.65
N ASP A 3 -0.39 -30.68 -9.52
CA ASP A 3 -0.11 -29.83 -10.68
C ASP A 3 0.50 -28.51 -10.21
N ARG A 4 1.75 -28.24 -10.63
CA ARG A 4 2.52 -27.06 -10.22
C ARG A 4 1.91 -25.74 -10.72
N LEU A 5 1.10 -25.82 -11.77
CA LEU A 5 0.41 -24.70 -12.41
C LEU A 5 -1.10 -24.89 -12.18
N VAL A 6 -1.71 -23.95 -11.46
CA VAL A 6 -3.13 -23.98 -11.08
C VAL A 6 -3.72 -22.58 -11.29
N PRO A 7 -4.99 -22.45 -11.74
CA PRO A 7 -5.67 -21.15 -11.78
C PRO A 7 -5.56 -20.38 -10.46
N GLY A 8 -5.39 -19.06 -10.54
CA GLY A 8 -5.21 -18.16 -9.41
C GLY A 8 -3.78 -18.09 -8.87
N ARG A 9 -2.83 -18.88 -9.38
CA ARG A 9 -1.40 -18.79 -8.99
C ARG A 9 -0.60 -17.90 -9.92
N GLY A 10 0.47 -17.31 -9.38
CA GLY A 10 1.49 -16.65 -10.18
C GLY A 10 2.40 -17.67 -10.88
N ALA A 11 2.83 -17.32 -12.10
CA ALA A 11 3.87 -18.02 -12.83
C ALA A 11 4.73 -17.03 -13.64
N LEU A 12 5.91 -17.48 -14.01
CA LEU A 12 6.83 -16.81 -14.92
C LEU A 12 6.60 -17.30 -16.35
N ILE A 13 6.43 -16.37 -17.29
CA ILE A 13 6.05 -16.63 -18.68
C ILE A 13 7.08 -16.02 -19.64
N LYS A 14 7.58 -16.80 -20.60
CA LYS A 14 8.25 -16.24 -21.79
C LYS A 14 7.21 -15.70 -22.76
N MET A 15 7.36 -14.49 -23.31
CA MET A 15 6.37 -13.85 -24.21
C MET A 15 6.34 -14.49 -25.61
N THR A 16 7.46 -15.06 -26.04
CA THR A 16 7.60 -15.91 -27.24
C THR A 16 8.51 -17.11 -26.93
N PRO A 17 8.49 -18.19 -27.73
CA PRO A 17 9.41 -19.32 -27.54
C PRO A 17 10.90 -18.94 -27.64
N LYS A 18 11.21 -17.86 -28.37
CA LYS A 18 12.59 -17.41 -28.62
C LYS A 18 13.09 -16.43 -27.56
N ASP A 19 12.21 -15.91 -26.71
CA ASP A 19 12.60 -14.91 -25.72
C ASP A 19 13.54 -15.50 -24.69
N LYS A 20 14.48 -14.67 -24.29
CA LYS A 20 15.42 -14.96 -23.22
C LYS A 20 14.75 -14.86 -21.85
N PHE A 21 13.95 -13.82 -21.67
CA PHE A 21 13.44 -13.39 -20.38
C PHE A 21 12.07 -13.98 -20.04
N PHE A 22 11.86 -14.23 -18.75
CA PHE A 22 10.58 -14.62 -18.18
C PHE A 22 9.98 -13.48 -17.35
N TYR A 23 8.67 -13.29 -17.47
CA TYR A 23 7.93 -12.23 -16.78
C TYR A 23 6.78 -12.79 -15.95
N PRO A 24 6.44 -12.19 -14.80
CA PRO A 24 5.35 -12.66 -13.96
C PRO A 24 3.97 -12.50 -14.63
N ALA A 25 3.08 -13.42 -14.32
CA ALA A 25 1.68 -13.44 -14.76
C ALA A 25 0.81 -14.24 -13.79
N CYS A 26 -0.48 -13.94 -13.76
CA CYS A 26 -1.50 -14.74 -13.09
C CYS A 26 -2.07 -15.80 -14.05
N LEU A 27 -2.20 -17.04 -13.58
CA LEU A 27 -2.84 -18.13 -14.32
C LEU A 27 -4.36 -18.02 -14.20
N ILE A 28 -5.07 -17.81 -15.31
CA ILE A 28 -6.53 -17.64 -15.29
C ILE A 28 -7.24 -18.97 -15.46
N SER A 29 -6.87 -19.73 -16.50
CA SER A 29 -7.54 -21.00 -16.84
C SER A 29 -6.69 -21.86 -17.74
N LYS A 30 -6.98 -23.17 -17.76
CA LYS A 30 -6.35 -24.16 -18.63
C LYS A 30 -7.39 -24.74 -19.58
N SER A 31 -7.09 -24.76 -20.88
CA SER A 31 -7.91 -25.38 -21.92
C SER A 31 -7.04 -26.18 -22.88
N LYS A 32 -7.35 -27.47 -23.08
CA LYS A 32 -6.63 -28.36 -24.01
C LYS A 32 -5.09 -28.25 -23.90
N GLU A 33 -4.58 -28.37 -22.67
CA GLU A 33 -3.15 -28.23 -22.31
C GLU A 33 -2.50 -26.86 -22.55
N LYS A 34 -3.28 -25.82 -22.85
CA LYS A 34 -2.79 -24.45 -22.99
C LYS A 34 -3.40 -23.55 -21.92
N TRP A 35 -2.62 -22.56 -21.51
CA TRP A 35 -3.00 -21.61 -20.47
C TRP A 35 -3.51 -20.30 -21.07
N THR A 36 -4.51 -19.75 -20.40
CA THR A 36 -4.83 -18.32 -20.44
C THR A 36 -4.22 -17.67 -19.22
N VAL A 37 -3.45 -16.61 -19.43
CA VAL A 37 -2.72 -15.91 -18.38
C VAL A 37 -2.98 -14.41 -18.48
N LYS A 38 -2.93 -13.70 -17.35
CA LYS A 38 -2.89 -12.23 -17.32
C LYS A 38 -1.48 -11.79 -16.95
N MET A 39 -0.82 -11.09 -17.85
CA MET A 39 0.54 -10.60 -17.61
C MET A 39 0.53 -9.57 -16.48
N TRP A 40 1.57 -9.61 -15.65
CA TRP A 40 1.73 -8.66 -14.56
C TRP A 40 1.73 -7.22 -15.06
N ARG A 41 1.08 -6.33 -14.32
CA ARG A 41 0.97 -4.91 -14.68
C ARG A 41 2.24 -4.10 -14.39
N GLY A 42 3.14 -4.61 -13.57
CA GLY A 42 4.44 -3.98 -13.27
C GLY A 42 5.53 -4.23 -14.32
N ILE A 43 5.26 -4.96 -15.40
CA ILE A 43 6.27 -5.19 -16.46
C ILE A 43 6.35 -3.98 -17.39
N LYS A 44 7.50 -3.79 -18.05
CA LYS A 44 7.66 -2.79 -19.13
C LYS A 44 7.67 -3.48 -20.49
N HIS A 45 6.50 -3.96 -20.93
CA HIS A 45 6.34 -4.68 -22.20
C HIS A 45 5.04 -4.27 -22.91
N GLU A 46 4.94 -4.50 -24.23
CA GLU A 46 3.69 -4.29 -24.97
C GLU A 46 2.50 -5.15 -24.46
N ASN A 47 2.76 -6.16 -23.63
CA ASN A 47 1.76 -7.09 -23.10
C ASN A 47 1.38 -6.79 -21.64
N THR A 48 1.82 -5.65 -21.11
CA THR A 48 1.53 -5.22 -19.73
C THR A 48 0.03 -5.27 -19.43
N GLY A 49 -0.35 -6.00 -18.38
CA GLY A 49 -1.75 -6.17 -17.97
C GLY A 49 -2.66 -6.91 -18.94
N LYS A 50 -2.15 -7.36 -20.11
CA LYS A 50 -2.95 -8.02 -21.14
C LYS A 50 -3.19 -9.49 -20.82
N ILE A 51 -4.35 -9.99 -21.26
CA ILE A 51 -4.69 -11.41 -21.23
C ILE A 51 -4.13 -12.09 -22.47
N LEU A 52 -3.24 -13.06 -22.27
CA LEU A 52 -2.68 -13.89 -23.33
C LEU A 52 -3.31 -15.28 -23.29
N LYS A 53 -3.66 -15.82 -24.45
CA LYS A 53 -4.31 -17.14 -24.59
C LYS A 53 -3.39 -18.10 -25.32
N GLY A 54 -3.55 -19.40 -25.04
CA GLY A 54 -2.87 -20.44 -25.81
C GLY A 54 -1.40 -20.66 -25.42
N ILE A 55 -1.00 -20.26 -24.21
CA ILE A 55 0.39 -20.38 -23.75
C ILE A 55 0.69 -21.84 -23.36
N PRO A 56 1.68 -22.51 -23.97
CA PRO A 56 2.02 -23.87 -23.60
C PRO A 56 2.82 -23.91 -22.28
N PRO A 57 2.68 -24.97 -21.46
CA PRO A 57 3.46 -25.15 -20.22
C PRO A 57 4.98 -25.06 -20.41
N SER A 58 5.50 -25.40 -21.60
CA SER A 58 6.93 -25.29 -21.92
C SER A 58 7.48 -23.86 -21.88
N ARG A 59 6.61 -22.84 -21.95
CA ARG A 59 6.97 -21.42 -21.83
C ARG A 59 6.78 -20.86 -20.42
N MET A 60 6.49 -21.74 -19.45
CA MET A 60 6.05 -21.37 -18.11
C MET A 60 6.92 -22.03 -17.06
N VAL A 61 7.25 -21.31 -16.00
CA VAL A 61 7.83 -21.86 -14.78
C VAL A 61 7.12 -21.26 -13.57
N ASP A 62 6.98 -22.02 -12.49
CA ASP A 62 6.50 -21.50 -11.22
C ASP A 62 7.65 -20.81 -10.46
N GLY A 63 7.49 -20.57 -9.15
CA GLY A 63 8.55 -20.03 -8.31
C GLY A 63 9.76 -20.97 -8.11
N LEU A 64 9.73 -22.21 -8.63
CA LEU A 64 10.84 -23.18 -8.56
C LEU A 64 11.39 -23.35 -7.13
N TRP A 65 10.51 -23.48 -6.14
CA TRP A 65 10.87 -23.61 -4.73
C TRP A 65 11.88 -24.74 -4.51
N GLN A 66 12.99 -24.46 -3.83
CA GLN A 66 14.12 -25.37 -3.58
C GLN A 66 14.78 -25.98 -4.85
N ASP A 67 14.44 -25.52 -6.06
CA ASP A 67 14.99 -26.02 -7.33
C ASP A 67 16.07 -25.08 -7.88
N ALA A 68 17.25 -25.09 -7.24
CA ALA A 68 18.36 -24.21 -7.58
C ALA A 68 18.80 -24.36 -9.06
N LYS A 69 18.85 -25.60 -9.56
CA LYS A 69 19.32 -25.90 -10.92
C LYS A 69 18.44 -25.26 -11.98
N ARG A 70 17.11 -25.27 -11.81
CA ARG A 70 16.21 -24.62 -12.76
C ARG A 70 16.18 -23.10 -12.59
N ARG A 71 16.32 -22.56 -11.37
CA ARG A 71 16.44 -21.10 -11.14
C ARG A 71 17.66 -20.52 -11.87
N ARG A 72 18.83 -21.16 -11.77
CA ARG A 72 20.06 -20.77 -12.48
C ARG A 72 19.91 -20.72 -14.00
N LYS A 73 19.02 -21.54 -14.56
CA LYS A 73 18.73 -21.59 -16.00
C LYS A 73 17.62 -20.66 -16.46
N THR A 74 16.91 -20.01 -15.53
CA THR A 74 15.77 -19.15 -15.82
C THR A 74 16.21 -17.69 -15.69
N VAL A 75 16.24 -16.96 -16.79
CA VAL A 75 16.62 -15.54 -16.80
C VAL A 75 15.35 -14.69 -16.65
N LEU A 76 15.30 -13.86 -15.60
CA LEU A 76 14.16 -12.98 -15.34
C LEU A 76 14.23 -11.72 -16.21
N GLY A 77 13.07 -11.32 -16.73
CA GLY A 77 12.83 -9.98 -17.23
C GLY A 77 12.62 -9.01 -16.08
N LYS A 78 12.80 -7.72 -16.33
CA LYS A 78 12.68 -6.68 -15.33
C LYS A 78 11.22 -6.29 -15.14
N PHE A 79 10.81 -6.19 -13.88
CA PHE A 79 9.47 -5.76 -13.52
C PHE A 79 9.48 -4.97 -12.21
N ALA A 80 8.52 -4.06 -12.05
CA ALA A 80 8.21 -3.49 -10.75
C ALA A 80 7.60 -4.57 -9.88
N ARG A 81 8.21 -4.83 -8.72
CA ARG A 81 7.77 -5.85 -7.76
C ARG A 81 6.52 -5.40 -7.02
N CYS A 82 5.84 -6.34 -6.37
CA CYS A 82 4.51 -6.10 -5.79
C CYS A 82 4.51 -4.91 -4.83
N HIS A 83 5.48 -4.80 -3.92
CA HIS A 83 5.56 -3.66 -3.00
C HIS A 83 5.71 -2.31 -3.73
N GLU A 84 6.50 -2.23 -4.81
CA GLU A 84 6.67 -0.99 -5.59
C GLU A 84 5.37 -0.59 -6.32
N VAL A 85 4.59 -1.58 -6.78
CA VAL A 85 3.29 -1.36 -7.42
C VAL A 85 2.26 -0.97 -6.37
N TYR A 86 2.24 -1.65 -5.22
CA TYR A 86 1.37 -1.32 -4.09
C TYR A 86 1.62 0.10 -3.61
N GLU A 87 2.87 0.48 -3.39
CA GLU A 87 3.22 1.86 -3.02
C GLU A 87 2.71 2.86 -4.07
N LYS A 88 2.82 2.59 -5.37
CA LYS A 88 2.34 3.55 -6.38
C LYS A 88 0.82 3.61 -6.49
N GLU A 89 0.14 2.51 -6.26
CA GLU A 89 -1.31 2.37 -6.45
C GLU A 89 -2.11 2.51 -5.15
N SER A 90 -1.44 2.58 -3.98
CA SER A 90 -2.12 2.65 -2.70
C SER A 90 -2.85 3.98 -2.54
N ALA A 91 -4.05 3.90 -1.96
CA ALA A 91 -4.81 5.09 -1.57
C ALA A 91 -4.01 5.96 -0.60
N GLU A 92 -3.19 5.36 0.27
CA GLU A 92 -2.34 6.08 1.22
C GLU A 92 -1.34 6.98 0.48
N ASN A 93 -0.56 6.43 -0.46
CA ASN A 93 0.41 7.23 -1.21
C ASN A 93 -0.25 8.26 -2.11
N TYR A 94 -1.41 7.93 -2.70
CA TYR A 94 -2.21 8.90 -3.44
C TYR A 94 -2.64 10.10 -2.57
N LEU A 95 -3.03 9.85 -1.32
CA LEU A 95 -3.42 10.90 -0.38
C LEU A 95 -2.22 11.65 0.21
N GLU A 96 -1.05 11.02 0.32
CA GLU A 96 0.21 11.66 0.72
C GLU A 96 0.71 12.67 -0.34
N ASP A 97 0.44 12.43 -1.63
CA ASP A 97 0.78 13.36 -2.71
C ASP A 97 -0.25 14.49 -2.89
N TRP A 98 -0.87 14.94 -1.80
CA TRP A 98 -1.92 15.97 -1.79
C TRP A 98 -1.54 17.25 -2.55
N LYS A 99 -0.25 17.58 -2.68
CA LYS A 99 0.22 18.77 -3.42
C LYS A 99 -0.13 18.71 -4.91
N GLN A 100 -0.22 17.52 -5.50
CA GLN A 100 -0.62 17.32 -6.89
C GLN A 100 -2.15 17.35 -7.08
N HIS A 101 -2.91 17.49 -5.99
CA HIS A 101 -4.37 17.54 -5.99
C HIS A 101 -4.89 18.87 -5.41
N PRO A 102 -4.70 20.02 -6.11
CA PRO A 102 -5.23 21.30 -5.65
C PRO A 102 -6.73 21.24 -5.39
N PHE A 103 -7.18 21.81 -4.27
CA PHE A 103 -8.61 21.96 -4.03
C PHE A 103 -9.27 22.86 -5.07
N ASP A 104 -10.52 22.54 -5.41
CA ASP A 104 -11.30 23.30 -6.39
C ASP A 104 -12.31 24.26 -5.72
N THR A 105 -13.11 24.92 -6.56
CA THR A 105 -14.13 25.88 -6.11
C THR A 105 -15.23 25.22 -5.29
N GLU A 106 -15.58 23.95 -5.55
CA GLU A 106 -16.60 23.23 -4.79
C GLU A 106 -16.11 22.97 -3.37
N ILE A 107 -14.91 22.39 -3.22
CA ILE A 107 -14.26 22.17 -1.92
C ILE A 107 -14.13 23.49 -1.16
N ALA A 108 -13.68 24.55 -1.83
CA ALA A 108 -13.55 25.85 -1.18
C ALA A 108 -14.90 26.41 -0.70
N ARG A 109 -15.99 26.24 -1.45
CA ARG A 109 -17.33 26.68 -1.04
C ARG A 109 -17.88 25.86 0.12
N ALA A 110 -17.65 24.55 0.12
CA ALA A 110 -18.10 23.67 1.20
C ALA A 110 -17.34 23.92 2.52
N LEU A 111 -16.02 24.14 2.46
CA LEU A 111 -15.19 24.20 3.67
C LEU A 111 -15.00 25.61 4.24
N LYS A 112 -14.89 26.64 3.39
CA LYS A 112 -14.59 28.02 3.83
C LYS A 112 -15.57 28.58 4.88
N PRO A 113 -16.89 28.34 4.82
CA PRO A 113 -17.81 28.80 5.86
C PRO A 113 -17.51 28.25 7.25
N HIS A 114 -16.87 27.08 7.33
CA HIS A 114 -16.58 26.36 8.57
C HIS A 114 -15.10 26.45 8.97
N TYR A 115 -14.38 27.47 8.47
CA TYR A 115 -12.94 27.63 8.69
C TYR A 115 -12.55 27.54 10.16
N GLN A 116 -13.27 28.24 11.04
CA GLN A 116 -12.96 28.28 12.49
C GLN A 116 -13.09 26.91 13.16
N VAL A 117 -14.16 26.17 12.86
CA VAL A 117 -14.37 24.81 13.40
C VAL A 117 -13.27 23.87 12.90
N LEU A 118 -12.93 23.93 11.61
CA LEU A 118 -11.88 23.12 11.02
C LEU A 118 -10.48 23.46 11.58
N GLU A 119 -10.20 24.75 11.81
CA GLU A 119 -8.94 25.21 12.42
C GLU A 119 -8.78 24.68 13.85
N GLN A 120 -9.83 24.82 14.66
CA GLN A 120 -9.85 24.33 16.05
C GLN A 120 -9.68 22.80 16.09
N LEU A 121 -10.32 22.08 15.18
CA LEU A 121 -10.15 20.63 15.04
C LEU A 121 -8.73 20.26 14.58
N ALA A 122 -8.11 21.04 13.69
CA ALA A 122 -6.79 20.73 13.14
C ALA A 122 -5.62 21.06 14.08
N GLN A 123 -5.71 22.14 14.85
CA GLN A 123 -4.60 22.66 15.68
C GLN A 123 -4.69 22.21 17.15
N ALA A 124 -5.88 21.85 17.62
CA ALA A 124 -6.16 21.38 18.98
C ALA A 124 -5.52 22.22 20.09
N GLN A 125 -6.14 23.38 20.39
CA GLN A 125 -6.08 23.93 21.74
C GLN A 125 -7.32 23.59 22.59
N GLN A 126 -8.50 23.32 22.00
CA GLN A 126 -9.72 23.01 22.76
C GLN A 126 -10.79 22.22 21.96
N SER A 127 -10.50 21.00 21.45
CA SER A 127 -11.58 20.15 20.89
C SER A 127 -12.68 19.81 21.92
N ALA A 128 -12.43 20.09 23.20
CA ALA A 128 -13.38 19.94 24.30
C ALA A 128 -14.53 20.96 24.28
N GLU A 129 -14.44 22.06 23.52
CA GLU A 129 -15.46 23.12 23.50
C GLU A 129 -16.37 23.10 22.26
N ILE A 130 -16.02 22.35 21.21
CA ILE A 130 -16.84 22.26 19.99
C ILE A 130 -18.06 21.36 20.27
N PRO A 131 -19.30 21.88 20.14
CA PRO A 131 -20.50 21.06 20.23
C PRO A 131 -20.52 19.96 19.17
N ILE A 132 -21.03 18.78 19.51
CA ILE A 132 -21.20 17.68 18.54
C ILE A 132 -22.16 18.10 17.40
N SER A 133 -23.10 19.00 17.68
CA SER A 133 -24.00 19.57 16.67
C SER A 133 -23.23 20.34 15.58
N ASP A 134 -22.09 20.94 15.92
CA ASP A 134 -21.21 21.63 14.98
C ASP A 134 -20.22 20.68 14.31
N ALA A 135 -19.72 19.68 15.05
CA ALA A 135 -18.81 18.66 14.54
C ALA A 135 -19.24 17.24 14.93
N PRO A 136 -20.16 16.60 14.16
CA PRO A 136 -20.70 15.29 14.50
C PRO A 136 -19.65 14.17 14.63
N VAL A 137 -18.49 14.31 13.98
CA VAL A 137 -17.36 13.38 14.10
C VAL A 137 -16.88 13.21 15.54
N LEU A 138 -17.06 14.22 16.40
CA LEU A 138 -16.65 14.18 17.81
C LEU A 138 -17.42 13.13 18.62
N SER A 139 -18.59 12.68 18.14
CA SER A 139 -19.35 11.58 18.75
C SER A 139 -18.55 10.27 18.88
N LEU A 140 -17.58 10.03 17.99
CA LEU A 140 -16.69 8.86 18.05
C LEU A 140 -15.79 8.86 19.29
N PHE A 141 -15.41 10.04 19.76
CA PHE A 141 -14.46 10.20 20.87
C PHE A 141 -15.17 10.27 22.23
N GLN A 142 -16.47 10.58 22.26
CA GLN A 142 -17.27 10.59 23.50
C GLN A 142 -17.73 9.20 23.93
N SER A 143 -18.00 8.29 22.98
CA SER A 143 -18.44 6.91 23.23
C SER A 143 -17.45 6.10 24.08
N ASN A 144 -16.15 6.38 23.96
CA ASN A 144 -15.09 5.68 24.70
C ASN A 144 -14.90 6.21 26.14
N SER A 145 -15.58 7.29 26.51
CA SER A 145 -15.43 7.94 27.81
C SER A 145 -16.50 7.53 28.83
N GLN A 146 -17.65 6.99 28.37
CA GLN A 146 -18.81 6.71 29.23
C GLN A 146 -19.07 5.22 29.55
N GLN A 147 -18.22 4.28 29.12
CA GLN A 147 -18.28 2.88 29.57
C GLN A 147 -17.02 2.48 30.34
N LYS A 148 -16.93 2.92 31.60
CA LYS A 148 -16.13 2.22 32.61
C LYS A 148 -17.06 1.74 33.73
N PRO A 149 -17.57 0.49 33.67
CA PRO A 149 -17.94 -0.21 34.89
C PRO A 149 -16.66 -0.41 35.71
N GLU A 150 -16.65 0.06 36.95
CA GLU A 150 -15.55 -0.19 37.88
C GLU A 150 -15.36 -1.71 38.02
N GLY A 151 -14.15 -2.21 37.74
CA GLY A 151 -13.75 -3.57 38.14
C GLY A 151 -13.42 -4.59 37.04
N GLN A 152 -13.19 -4.19 35.78
CA GLN A 152 -12.59 -5.12 34.79
C GLN A 152 -11.26 -4.59 34.24
N VAL A 153 -10.18 -5.33 34.55
CA VAL A 153 -8.88 -5.20 33.91
C VAL A 153 -9.01 -5.76 32.50
N SER A 154 -9.11 -4.88 31.49
CA SER A 154 -9.14 -5.32 30.09
C SER A 154 -7.72 -5.32 29.51
N ASP A 155 -7.15 -6.50 29.31
CA ASP A 155 -6.10 -6.73 28.32
C ASP A 155 -6.72 -6.63 26.91
N SER A 156 -7.01 -5.42 26.47
CA SER A 156 -7.15 -5.10 25.06
C SER A 156 -6.94 -3.60 24.88
N LYS A 157 -5.89 -3.24 24.13
CA LYS A 157 -5.76 -1.89 23.57
C LYS A 157 -6.94 -1.70 22.61
N ALA A 158 -8.07 -1.20 23.11
CA ALA A 158 -9.19 -0.78 22.28
C ALA A 158 -8.65 0.28 21.30
N LYS A 159 -8.46 -0.13 20.04
CA LYS A 159 -8.07 0.79 18.97
C LYS A 159 -9.16 1.85 18.89
N VAL A 160 -8.81 3.10 19.17
CA VAL A 160 -9.67 4.25 18.87
C VAL A 160 -10.12 4.11 17.41
N PRO A 161 -11.42 4.22 17.10
CA PRO A 161 -11.87 4.22 15.71
C PRO A 161 -11.17 5.38 14.99
N ALA A 162 -10.27 5.09 14.05
CA ALA A 162 -9.57 6.17 13.34
C ALA A 162 -10.58 6.87 12.45
N ALA A 163 -10.86 8.15 12.72
CA ALA A 163 -11.78 8.95 11.92
C ALA A 163 -11.34 8.99 10.44
N ALA A 164 -10.05 8.76 10.17
CA ALA A 164 -9.47 8.58 8.85
C ALA A 164 -10.18 7.54 7.96
N TYR A 165 -10.83 6.51 8.53
CA TYR A 165 -11.51 5.47 7.76
C TYR A 165 -12.81 5.94 7.09
N PHE A 166 -13.45 6.99 7.59
CA PHE A 166 -14.74 7.42 7.06
C PHE A 166 -14.58 8.28 5.82
N CYS A 167 -15.01 7.74 4.68
CA CYS A 167 -14.93 8.40 3.38
C CYS A 167 -16.29 8.51 2.68
N GLY A 168 -17.33 7.79 3.12
CA GLY A 168 -18.72 8.08 2.75
C GLY A 168 -19.04 8.12 1.26
N GLY A 169 -18.40 7.29 0.45
CA GLY A 169 -18.59 7.30 -1.00
C GLY A 169 -17.85 8.42 -1.73
N LEU A 170 -17.11 9.30 -1.03
CA LEU A 170 -16.21 10.27 -1.66
C LEU A 170 -15.11 9.56 -2.46
N THR A 171 -14.69 10.20 -3.54
CA THR A 171 -13.59 9.72 -4.39
C THR A 171 -12.24 9.90 -3.69
N LEU A 172 -11.17 9.29 -4.22
CA LEU A 172 -9.81 9.57 -3.73
C LEU A 172 -9.40 11.02 -4.04
N ASP A 173 -9.80 11.55 -5.20
CA ASP A 173 -9.66 12.96 -5.56
C ASP A 173 -10.29 13.89 -4.52
N ASP A 174 -11.54 13.65 -4.13
CA ASP A 174 -12.22 14.47 -3.11
C ASP A 174 -11.42 14.50 -1.81
N GLN A 175 -10.97 13.32 -1.36
CA GLN A 175 -10.19 13.18 -0.14
C GLN A 175 -8.83 13.87 -0.23
N ALA A 176 -8.12 13.72 -1.36
CA ALA A 176 -6.83 14.37 -1.59
C ALA A 176 -6.96 15.90 -1.66
N ARG A 177 -8.02 16.41 -2.31
CA ARG A 177 -8.32 17.85 -2.39
C ARG A 177 -8.71 18.43 -1.04
N ILE A 178 -9.47 17.70 -0.22
CA ILE A 178 -9.75 18.10 1.17
C ILE A 178 -8.46 18.20 1.97
N LEU A 179 -7.58 17.18 1.89
CA LEU A 179 -6.28 17.22 2.56
C LEU A 179 -5.44 18.41 2.07
N ASN A 180 -5.39 18.65 0.77
CA ASN A 180 -4.71 19.82 0.19
C ASN A 180 -5.23 21.13 0.78
N TRP A 181 -6.55 21.28 0.91
CA TRP A 181 -7.15 22.47 1.53
C TRP A 181 -6.71 22.63 2.99
N ILE A 182 -6.82 21.57 3.80
CA ILE A 182 -6.45 21.59 5.23
C ILE A 182 -4.96 21.93 5.39
N TYR A 183 -4.06 21.22 4.70
CA TYR A 183 -2.62 21.47 4.78
C TYR A 183 -2.22 22.88 4.29
N THR A 184 -2.95 23.43 3.31
CA THR A 184 -2.69 24.78 2.80
C THR A 184 -3.21 25.86 3.75
N LYS A 185 -4.35 25.63 4.42
CA LYS A 185 -5.00 26.63 5.27
C LYS A 185 -4.54 26.61 6.72
N PHE A 186 -4.11 25.46 7.23
CA PHE A 186 -3.66 25.31 8.60
C PHE A 186 -2.22 24.80 8.63
N PRO A 187 -1.21 25.64 8.38
CA PRO A 187 0.19 25.21 8.36
C PRO A 187 0.67 24.67 9.71
N ASP A 188 0.07 25.12 10.82
CA ASP A 188 0.42 24.76 12.19
C ASP A 188 -0.47 23.64 12.77
N PHE A 189 -0.94 22.71 11.92
CA PHE A 189 -1.80 21.60 12.35
C PHE A 189 -1.06 20.59 13.25
N ASN A 190 -1.81 19.91 14.12
CA ASN A 190 -1.31 18.79 14.89
C ASN A 190 -1.59 17.48 14.14
N PRO A 191 -0.57 16.67 13.78
CA PRO A 191 -0.75 15.42 13.04
C PRO A 191 -1.75 14.44 13.69
N VAL A 192 -1.84 14.43 15.02
CA VAL A 192 -2.76 13.56 15.76
C VAL A 192 -4.22 13.95 15.55
N HIS A 193 -4.49 15.24 15.35
CA HIS A 193 -5.86 15.78 15.22
C HIS A 193 -6.28 16.00 13.77
N LEU A 194 -5.33 15.92 12.83
CA LEU A 194 -5.58 16.05 11.41
C LEU A 194 -6.67 15.07 10.91
N GLU A 195 -6.69 13.85 11.42
CA GLU A 195 -7.69 12.85 11.02
C GLU A 195 -9.12 13.28 11.37
N VAL A 196 -9.30 13.96 12.51
CA VAL A 196 -10.61 14.45 12.96
C VAL A 196 -11.05 15.63 12.10
N ALA A 197 -10.14 16.57 11.83
CA ALA A 197 -10.40 17.69 10.94
C ALA A 197 -10.72 17.23 9.51
N ALA A 198 -9.97 16.26 8.99
CA ALA A 198 -10.20 15.67 7.67
C ALA A 198 -11.54 14.94 7.58
N ALA A 199 -11.89 14.14 8.59
CA ALA A 199 -13.19 13.49 8.67
C ALA A 199 -14.34 14.50 8.75
N HIS A 200 -14.21 15.57 9.54
CA HIS A 200 -15.21 16.63 9.58
C HIS A 200 -15.33 17.37 8.25
N ALA A 201 -14.22 17.70 7.59
CA ALA A 201 -14.23 18.32 6.26
C ALA A 201 -14.92 17.43 5.20
N ARG A 202 -14.75 16.11 5.28
CA ARG A 202 -15.50 15.17 4.44
C ARG A 202 -17.01 15.24 4.73
N THR A 203 -17.40 15.31 6.00
CA THR A 203 -18.80 15.54 6.41
C THR A 203 -19.36 16.84 5.82
N LEU A 204 -18.60 17.93 5.87
CA LEU A 204 -19.02 19.23 5.30
C LEU A 204 -19.23 19.15 3.78
N LEU A 205 -18.34 18.45 3.06
CA LEU A 205 -18.52 18.25 1.62
C LEU A 205 -19.76 17.41 1.30
N VAL A 206 -20.02 16.35 2.08
CA VAL A 206 -21.24 15.54 1.94
C VAL A 206 -22.47 16.38 2.26
N ALA A 207 -22.43 17.19 3.32
CA ALA A 207 -23.52 18.11 3.67
C ALA A 207 -23.80 19.09 2.53
N TYR A 208 -22.76 19.66 1.92
CA TYR A 208 -22.88 20.58 0.80
C TYR A 208 -23.49 19.91 -0.46
N ARG A 209 -23.04 18.70 -0.81
CA ARG A 209 -23.48 17.99 -2.02
C ARG A 209 -24.89 17.43 -1.92
N TYR A 210 -25.29 16.98 -0.73
CA TYR A 210 -26.56 16.28 -0.50
C TYR A 210 -27.54 17.10 0.35
N GLN A 211 -27.31 18.41 0.47
CA GLN A 211 -28.14 19.30 1.29
C GLN A 211 -29.62 19.18 0.91
N ASP A 212 -29.95 19.33 -0.37
CA ASP A 212 -31.32 19.29 -0.84
C ASP A 212 -31.98 17.92 -0.58
N GLU A 213 -31.25 16.81 -0.82
CA GLU A 213 -31.73 15.45 -0.53
C GLU A 213 -32.03 15.25 0.97
N PHE A 214 -31.19 15.78 1.85
CA PHE A 214 -31.41 15.69 3.29
C PHE A 214 -32.60 16.54 3.75
N LEU A 215 -32.81 17.70 3.13
CA LEU A 215 -33.92 18.60 3.44
C LEU A 215 -35.26 18.06 2.92
N GLU A 216 -35.30 17.46 1.73
CA GLU A 216 -36.52 16.86 1.16
C GLU A 216 -37.02 15.66 1.99
N ASN A 217 -36.10 14.94 2.63
CA ASN A 217 -36.41 13.79 3.48
C ASN A 217 -36.69 14.17 4.95
N GLN A 218 -36.68 15.46 5.29
CA GLN A 218 -37.11 15.92 6.61
C GLN A 218 -38.64 15.76 6.71
N SER A 219 -39.09 14.83 7.55
CA SER A 219 -40.49 14.46 7.70
C SER A 219 -41.40 15.69 7.83
N GLN A 220 -42.54 15.70 7.14
CA GLN A 220 -43.58 16.75 7.26
C GLN A 220 -44.11 16.94 8.70
N THR A 221 -43.81 16.04 9.63
CA THR A 221 -44.13 16.16 11.06
C THR A 221 -43.27 17.15 11.84
N ASP A 222 -42.12 17.59 11.31
CA ASP A 222 -41.16 18.46 12.02
C ASP A 222 -41.22 19.94 11.55
N GLN A 223 -42.31 20.34 10.87
CA GLN A 223 -42.48 21.64 10.21
C GLN A 223 -42.45 22.88 11.12
N GLU A 224 -42.37 22.73 12.44
CA GLU A 224 -42.21 23.85 13.38
C GLU A 224 -40.75 24.18 13.72
N THR A 225 -39.80 23.34 13.29
CA THR A 225 -38.38 23.54 13.62
C THR A 225 -37.70 24.32 12.48
N PRO A 226 -37.02 25.45 12.75
CA PRO A 226 -36.26 26.19 11.74
C PRO A 226 -35.29 25.27 10.98
N LEU A 227 -34.97 25.66 9.75
CA LEU A 227 -34.00 25.00 8.86
C LEU A 227 -32.67 24.77 9.60
N ASP A 228 -32.51 23.59 10.21
CA ASP A 228 -31.40 23.36 11.14
C ASP A 228 -30.18 22.85 10.37
N GLN A 229 -29.16 23.70 10.25
CA GLN A 229 -27.86 23.30 9.68
C GLN A 229 -27.27 22.11 10.44
N HIS A 230 -27.54 21.97 11.75
CA HIS A 230 -27.10 20.82 12.52
C HIS A 230 -27.77 19.53 12.08
N TYR A 231 -29.03 19.57 11.64
CA TYR A 231 -29.71 18.38 11.08
C TYR A 231 -29.03 17.90 9.80
N VAL A 232 -28.73 18.82 8.87
CA VAL A 232 -28.03 18.50 7.62
C VAL A 232 -26.65 17.92 7.91
N LEU A 233 -25.90 18.51 8.84
CA LEU A 233 -24.59 18.01 9.26
C LEU A 233 -24.66 16.62 9.89
N GLN A 234 -25.67 16.37 10.73
CA GLN A 234 -25.89 15.06 11.36
C GLN A 234 -26.22 14.00 10.30
N LYS A 235 -27.09 14.31 9.34
CA LYS A 235 -27.42 13.43 8.21
C LYS A 235 -26.22 13.17 7.31
N ALA A 236 -25.43 14.20 7.03
CA ALA A 236 -24.19 14.06 6.27
C ALA A 236 -23.20 13.13 6.97
N TRP A 237 -23.06 13.22 8.29
CA TRP A 237 -22.21 12.33 9.08
C TRP A 237 -22.72 10.89 9.06
N GLN A 238 -24.03 10.68 9.25
CA GLN A 238 -24.66 9.35 9.13
C GLN A 238 -24.38 8.73 7.76
N ARG A 239 -24.60 9.50 6.67
CA ARG A 239 -24.28 9.05 5.31
C ARG A 239 -22.80 8.74 5.16
N LEU A 240 -21.90 9.58 5.70
CA LEU A 240 -20.46 9.37 5.60
C LEU A 240 -20.04 8.03 6.24
N VAL A 241 -20.60 7.72 7.41
CA VAL A 241 -20.36 6.44 8.11
C VAL A 241 -20.97 5.28 7.33
N GLU A 242 -22.25 5.37 6.93
CA GLU A 242 -22.97 4.29 6.24
C GLU A 242 -22.44 3.98 4.83
N PHE A 243 -21.89 4.97 4.14
CA PHE A 243 -21.30 4.84 2.81
C PHE A 243 -19.80 4.54 2.83
N THR A 244 -19.20 4.40 4.02
CA THR A 244 -17.83 3.91 4.13
C THR A 244 -17.77 2.46 3.65
N GLY A 245 -16.85 2.19 2.72
CA GLY A 245 -16.81 0.90 2.01
C GLY A 245 -17.84 0.75 0.88
N LYS A 246 -18.60 1.80 0.56
CA LYS A 246 -19.53 1.85 -0.59
C LYS A 246 -19.03 2.80 -1.68
N THR A 247 -19.54 2.61 -2.88
CA THR A 247 -19.37 3.50 -4.05
C THR A 247 -20.25 4.74 -3.91
N VAL A 248 -20.05 5.75 -4.75
CA VAL A 248 -20.90 6.95 -4.82
C VAL A 248 -22.39 6.61 -4.93
N ASP A 249 -22.73 5.56 -5.68
CA ASP A 249 -24.11 5.10 -5.89
C ASP A 249 -24.65 4.24 -4.72
N GLY A 250 -23.94 4.17 -3.59
CA GLY A 250 -24.36 3.39 -2.42
C GLY A 250 -24.25 1.88 -2.57
N LYS A 251 -23.69 1.37 -3.67
CA LYS A 251 -23.37 -0.06 -3.82
C LYS A 251 -22.12 -0.37 -3.03
N SER A 252 -22.08 -1.49 -2.31
CA SER A 252 -20.85 -1.98 -1.67
C SER A 252 -19.72 -1.95 -2.69
N LYS A 253 -18.59 -1.30 -2.36
CA LYS A 253 -17.40 -1.45 -3.18
C LYS A 253 -17.11 -2.94 -3.15
N PRO A 254 -17.11 -3.64 -4.30
CA PRO A 254 -16.66 -5.01 -4.29
C PRO A 254 -15.29 -4.97 -3.64
N ARG A 255 -15.07 -5.83 -2.64
CA ARG A 255 -13.72 -6.16 -2.20
C ARG A 255 -13.11 -6.89 -3.38
N ALA A 256 -12.72 -6.13 -4.40
CA ALA A 256 -12.03 -6.63 -5.56
C ALA A 256 -10.69 -7.04 -5.00
N ALA A 257 -10.60 -8.29 -4.53
CA ALA A 257 -9.34 -8.93 -4.29
C ALA A 257 -8.59 -8.78 -5.61
N ASP A 258 -7.49 -8.06 -5.58
CA ASP A 258 -6.61 -7.96 -6.73
C ASP A 258 -5.91 -9.31 -6.85
N VAL A 259 -6.62 -10.27 -7.45
CA VAL A 259 -6.17 -11.66 -7.59
C VAL A 259 -4.84 -11.71 -8.34
N ASP A 260 -4.63 -10.79 -9.28
CA ASP A 260 -3.37 -10.71 -10.01
C ASP A 260 -2.22 -10.25 -9.10
N TYR A 261 -2.46 -9.24 -8.26
CA TYR A 261 -1.50 -8.81 -7.24
C TYR A 261 -1.19 -9.93 -6.25
N GLU A 262 -2.21 -10.56 -5.67
CA GLU A 262 -2.02 -11.64 -4.69
C GLU A 262 -1.26 -12.82 -5.30
N ALA A 263 -1.63 -13.22 -6.52
CA ALA A 263 -0.97 -14.31 -7.24
C ALA A 263 0.51 -14.02 -7.51
N VAL A 264 0.84 -12.80 -7.94
CA VAL A 264 2.23 -12.39 -8.18
C VAL A 264 2.97 -12.17 -6.87
N ASN A 265 2.36 -11.61 -5.83
CA ASN A 265 2.98 -11.41 -4.53
C ASN A 265 3.42 -12.74 -3.90
N ILE A 266 2.55 -13.76 -3.92
CA ILE A 266 2.90 -15.11 -3.44
C ILE A 266 4.02 -15.73 -4.29
N LEU A 267 3.99 -15.52 -5.61
CA LEU A 267 5.07 -15.98 -6.48
C LEU A 267 6.40 -15.30 -6.11
N GLU A 268 6.38 -13.99 -5.89
CA GLU A 268 7.56 -13.21 -5.50
C GLU A 268 8.13 -13.67 -4.16
N GLU A 269 7.29 -13.87 -3.14
CA GLU A 269 7.70 -14.42 -1.84
C GLU A 269 8.48 -15.72 -2.03
N ILE A 270 7.97 -16.65 -2.85
CA ILE A 270 8.65 -17.92 -3.17
C ILE A 270 9.95 -17.69 -3.95
N MET A 271 9.92 -16.81 -4.96
CA MET A 271 11.05 -16.57 -5.87
C MET A 271 12.25 -15.93 -5.18
N PHE A 272 11.99 -15.04 -4.23
CA PHE A 272 12.99 -14.18 -3.61
C PHE A 272 13.19 -14.46 -2.12
N ASP A 273 12.56 -15.52 -1.59
CA ASP A 273 12.90 -16.03 -0.27
C ASP A 273 14.40 -16.39 -0.19
N ARG A 274 15.06 -15.83 0.82
CA ARG A 274 16.47 -16.02 1.15
C ARG A 274 16.66 -16.66 2.52
N THR A 275 15.59 -17.10 3.17
CA THR A 275 15.64 -17.78 4.46
C THR A 275 16.27 -19.17 4.31
N HIS A 276 16.61 -19.78 5.45
CA HIS A 276 17.08 -21.16 5.48
C HIS A 276 16.10 -22.16 4.85
N GLU A 277 14.80 -21.88 4.86
CA GLU A 277 13.75 -22.76 4.33
C GLU A 277 13.78 -22.85 2.79
N ALA A 278 14.21 -21.77 2.14
CA ALA A 278 14.41 -21.72 0.69
C ALA A 278 15.58 -22.59 0.21
N GLY A 279 16.46 -23.01 1.12
CA GLY A 279 17.65 -23.80 0.82
C GLY A 279 18.60 -23.11 -0.16
N ILE A 280 19.28 -23.89 -1.01
CA ILE A 280 20.24 -23.38 -2.00
C ILE A 280 19.57 -22.48 -3.04
N ALA A 281 18.30 -22.72 -3.36
CA ALA A 281 17.56 -21.93 -4.33
C ALA A 281 17.37 -20.46 -3.91
N GLY A 282 17.45 -20.17 -2.60
CA GLY A 282 17.36 -18.81 -2.05
C GLY A 282 18.63 -17.98 -2.21
N ASN A 283 19.77 -18.55 -2.60
CA ASN A 283 21.05 -17.84 -2.69
C ASN A 283 21.19 -17.00 -3.98
N CYS A 284 20.23 -16.14 -4.28
CA CYS A 284 20.25 -15.26 -5.44
C CYS A 284 20.47 -15.95 -6.81
N GLN A 285 19.82 -17.10 -7.01
CA GLN A 285 20.19 -18.06 -8.05
C GLN A 285 19.59 -17.81 -9.44
N TRP A 286 18.75 -16.79 -9.66
CA TRP A 286 18.09 -16.61 -10.96
C TRP A 286 19.07 -16.23 -12.07
N GLY A 287 19.05 -16.96 -13.19
CA GLY A 287 19.79 -16.63 -14.42
C GLY A 287 21.31 -16.86 -14.40
N LEU A 288 21.91 -17.22 -13.26
CA LEU A 288 23.36 -17.28 -13.07
C LEU A 288 24.14 -18.14 -14.09
N ASP A 289 23.54 -19.21 -14.63
CA ASP A 289 24.22 -20.12 -15.57
C ASP A 289 24.04 -19.74 -17.04
N VAL A 290 23.23 -18.73 -17.33
CA VAL A 290 22.79 -18.43 -18.69
C VAL A 290 23.18 -17.02 -19.08
N ALA A 291 22.77 -16.02 -18.30
CA ALA A 291 23.03 -14.63 -18.61
C ALA A 291 22.56 -13.69 -17.48
N PRO A 292 23.02 -12.42 -17.48
CA PRO A 292 22.44 -11.38 -16.64
C PRO A 292 20.92 -11.25 -16.86
N LEU A 293 20.24 -10.86 -15.79
CA LEU A 293 18.85 -10.44 -15.80
C LEU A 293 18.68 -9.20 -16.69
N GLU A 294 17.46 -8.94 -17.15
CA GLU A 294 17.20 -7.80 -18.05
C GLU A 294 17.62 -6.46 -17.42
N ASP A 295 18.31 -5.62 -18.18
CA ASP A 295 18.94 -4.37 -17.75
C ASP A 295 19.83 -4.49 -16.50
N ASP A 296 20.52 -5.63 -16.32
CA ASP A 296 21.34 -5.92 -15.13
C ASP A 296 20.55 -5.74 -13.81
N TRP A 297 19.24 -5.99 -13.85
CA TRP A 297 18.35 -5.80 -12.72
C TRP A 297 18.70 -6.71 -11.54
N PHE A 298 18.69 -6.15 -10.32
CA PHE A 298 18.92 -6.87 -9.08
C PHE A 298 17.62 -6.93 -8.24
N PRO A 299 16.87 -8.05 -8.24
CA PRO A 299 15.54 -8.13 -7.64
C PRO A 299 15.50 -8.44 -6.14
N TYR A 300 16.67 -8.61 -5.49
CA TYR A 300 16.78 -9.07 -4.10
C TYR A 300 16.91 -7.94 -3.07
N ASN A 301 16.65 -6.71 -3.48
CA ASN A 301 16.65 -5.51 -2.64
C ASN A 301 15.24 -5.18 -2.09
N GLY A 302 14.30 -6.12 -2.14
CA GLY A 302 12.94 -5.95 -1.60
C GLY A 302 12.85 -6.07 -0.07
N PRO A 303 11.64 -5.95 0.50
CA PRO A 303 11.40 -6.03 1.95
C PRO A 303 11.99 -7.28 2.62
N GLU A 304 12.00 -8.41 1.91
CA GLU A 304 12.56 -9.68 2.35
C GLU A 304 14.06 -9.61 2.69
N SER A 305 14.77 -8.61 2.17
CA SER A 305 16.19 -8.38 2.48
C SER A 305 16.46 -7.97 3.92
N GLN A 306 15.42 -7.61 4.68
CA GLN A 306 15.52 -7.20 6.08
C GLN A 306 15.22 -8.35 7.07
N HIS A 307 14.96 -9.56 6.59
CA HIS A 307 14.65 -10.69 7.47
C HIS A 307 15.85 -11.06 8.37
N ASN A 308 15.57 -11.48 9.61
CA ASN A 308 16.60 -11.81 10.59
C ASN A 308 17.20 -13.21 10.40
N ASN A 309 16.58 -14.06 9.57
CA ASN A 309 16.92 -15.46 9.35
C ASN A 309 17.43 -15.73 7.92
N LEU A 310 18.09 -14.74 7.33
CA LEU A 310 18.69 -14.87 6.00
C LEU A 310 19.80 -15.90 6.02
N ARG A 311 19.83 -16.74 5.00
CA ARG A 311 20.88 -17.72 4.80
C ARG A 311 22.11 -17.02 4.21
N ASP A 312 23.24 -17.13 4.89
CA ASP A 312 24.54 -16.81 4.32
C ASP A 312 24.96 -17.97 3.40
N GLY A 313 24.90 -17.75 2.09
CA GLY A 313 25.35 -18.72 1.09
C GLY A 313 26.85 -18.96 1.20
N THR A 314 27.29 -20.21 1.04
CA THR A 314 28.72 -20.53 0.99
C THR A 314 29.28 -20.35 -0.42
N GLU A 315 30.60 -20.19 -0.56
CA GLU A 315 31.26 -20.12 -1.88
C GLU A 315 30.97 -21.37 -2.74
N SER A 316 30.81 -22.54 -2.11
CA SER A 316 30.41 -23.78 -2.80
C SER A 316 29.00 -23.72 -3.40
N ASP A 317 28.10 -22.92 -2.82
CA ASP A 317 26.73 -22.75 -3.29
C ASP A 317 26.63 -21.77 -4.48
N THR A 318 27.68 -20.96 -4.68
CA THR A 318 27.76 -19.96 -5.76
C THR A 318 28.73 -20.37 -6.86
N THR A 319 29.30 -21.58 -6.82
CA THR A 319 30.27 -22.04 -7.82
C THR A 319 29.68 -21.97 -9.24
N ILE A 320 30.13 -20.95 -9.98
CA ILE A 320 29.92 -20.73 -11.41
C ILE A 320 31.06 -21.48 -12.12
N PHE A 321 30.74 -22.23 -13.18
CA PHE A 321 31.73 -22.55 -14.21
C PHE A 321 32.09 -21.23 -14.89
N VAL A 322 33.14 -20.57 -14.40
CA VAL A 322 33.59 -19.26 -14.86
C VAL A 322 34.08 -19.39 -16.31
N MET A 323 33.31 -18.87 -17.26
CA MET A 323 33.88 -18.24 -18.45
C MET A 323 33.66 -16.73 -18.30
N GLU A 324 34.72 -16.05 -17.83
CA GLU A 324 34.96 -14.60 -17.86
C GLU A 324 33.85 -13.66 -17.33
N GLN A 325 33.72 -13.55 -16.00
CA GLN A 325 33.09 -12.41 -15.30
C GLN A 325 33.96 -11.94 -14.12
N ASN A 326 35.29 -11.95 -14.30
CA ASN A 326 36.26 -11.80 -13.20
C ASN A 326 36.59 -10.34 -12.80
N GLN A 327 35.74 -9.36 -13.14
CA GLN A 327 35.95 -7.95 -12.74
C GLN A 327 34.88 -7.38 -11.80
N ASN A 328 33.63 -7.88 -11.81
CA ASN A 328 32.57 -7.34 -10.95
C ASN A 328 32.48 -8.00 -9.55
N LEU A 329 32.91 -9.26 -9.40
CA LEU A 329 32.94 -9.94 -8.09
C LEU A 329 33.96 -9.32 -7.10
N ARG A 330 35.06 -8.76 -7.61
CA ARG A 330 36.04 -8.03 -6.77
C ARG A 330 35.49 -6.71 -6.25
N LEU A 331 34.58 -6.05 -6.97
CA LEU A 331 33.91 -4.83 -6.52
C LEU A 331 32.91 -5.11 -5.39
N VAL A 332 32.15 -6.20 -5.46
CA VAL A 332 31.19 -6.58 -4.40
C VAL A 332 31.92 -6.98 -3.10
N GLN A 333 33.05 -7.67 -3.20
CA GLN A 333 33.88 -8.02 -2.03
C GLN A 333 34.62 -6.83 -1.40
N THR A 334 34.87 -5.73 -2.14
CA THR A 334 35.52 -4.52 -1.59
C THR A 334 34.54 -3.46 -1.07
N ILE A 335 33.29 -3.45 -1.52
CA ILE A 335 32.28 -2.46 -1.08
C ILE A 335 31.60 -2.88 0.24
N THR A 336 31.50 -4.17 0.53
CA THR A 336 30.83 -4.70 1.74
C THR A 336 31.51 -4.27 3.06
N PRO A 337 32.85 -4.24 3.17
CA PRO A 337 33.53 -3.71 4.36
C PRO A 337 33.38 -2.19 4.50
N MET A 338 33.36 -1.44 3.38
CA MET A 338 33.21 0.03 3.42
C MET A 338 31.81 0.46 3.87
N PHE A 339 30.76 -0.31 3.53
CA PHE A 339 29.40 -0.05 4.02
C PHE A 339 29.25 -0.32 5.52
N LYS A 340 29.91 -1.37 6.06
CA LYS A 340 29.99 -1.61 7.52
C LYS A 340 30.74 -0.48 8.23
N LEU A 341 31.84 0.03 7.67
CA LEU A 341 32.62 1.13 8.27
C LEU A 341 31.81 2.45 8.26
N LYS A 342 31.08 2.73 7.17
CA LYS A 342 30.21 3.92 7.06
C LYS A 342 28.98 3.82 7.98
N GLN A 343 28.40 2.63 8.16
CA GLN A 343 27.34 2.38 9.13
C GLN A 343 27.83 2.52 10.59
N GLN A 344 29.04 2.04 10.91
CA GLN A 344 29.63 2.21 12.25
C GLN A 344 29.97 3.69 12.56
N LEU A 345 30.53 4.43 11.59
CA LEU A 345 30.78 5.88 11.73
C LEU A 345 29.47 6.68 11.87
N THR A 346 28.42 6.31 11.12
CA THR A 346 27.11 6.99 11.21
C THR A 346 26.39 6.67 12.53
N LEU A 347 26.58 5.46 13.08
CA LEU A 347 26.04 5.06 14.37
C LEU A 347 26.79 5.69 15.55
N ALA A 348 28.12 5.87 15.42
CA ALA A 348 28.96 6.59 16.38
C ALA A 348 28.73 8.11 16.36
N MET A 349 28.30 8.69 15.24
CA MET A 349 27.89 10.10 15.18
C MET A 349 26.46 10.35 15.70
N ARG A 350 25.60 9.32 15.73
CA ARG A 350 24.23 9.40 16.27
C ARG A 350 24.12 9.13 17.77
N LYS A 351 25.08 8.40 18.34
CA LYS A 351 25.26 8.27 19.79
C LYS A 351 26.37 9.24 20.16
N GLY A 352 26.01 10.43 20.65
CA GLY A 352 26.97 11.50 20.93
C GLY A 352 28.27 10.99 21.58
N LEU A 353 29.41 11.54 21.13
CA LEU A 353 30.72 11.27 21.72
C LEU A 353 30.64 11.37 23.26
N PRO A 354 31.10 10.36 24.03
CA PRO A 354 31.54 10.62 25.38
C PRO A 354 32.84 11.44 25.29
N ASP A 355 32.90 12.50 26.09
CA ASP A 355 34.06 13.36 26.27
C ASP A 355 35.35 12.57 26.46
N LEU A 356 36.30 12.81 25.56
CA LEU A 356 37.72 12.55 25.78
C LEU A 356 38.32 13.85 26.32
N VAL A 357 38.32 14.02 27.65
CA VAL A 357 39.14 15.01 28.36
C VAL A 357 39.63 14.42 29.70
N GLN A 358 40.96 14.29 29.80
CA GLN A 358 41.84 14.24 30.99
C GLN A 358 41.64 13.06 31.97
N ASP A 359 42.67 12.32 32.40
CA ASP A 359 44.02 12.70 32.84
C ASP A 359 45.20 12.06 32.07
#